data_AF-A0A3B8ZIN8-F1
#
_entry.id   AF-A0A3B8ZIN8-F1
#
_cell.length_a   1.000
_cell.length_b   1.000
_cell.length_c   1.000
_cell.angle_alpha   90.00
_cell.angle_beta   90.00
_cell.angle_gamma   90.00
#
_symmetry.space_group_name_H-M   'P 1'
#
loop_
_entity.id
_entity.type
_entity.pdbx_description
1 polymer ?
#
loop_
_entity_poly.entity_id
_entity_poly.type
_entity_poly.pdbx_seq_one_letter_code
_entity_poly.pdbx_strand_id
1 'polypeptide(L)'
;MFVGLCAPLRAEEIVSYNLAGQPGNQPFNVPAVVASNTTGLNLTRSAGLTAAAAGNSISSSAWNVVGRYYSFGFTVSTGFQVDLTNLQVGSRSSNTGPKYLVLYSSVDNFTTPLATITHIPAPADPPGSLIPFINSDINLSSLTGLTGTVEFRLRVDESKQMVNESLAIASTGTCRLTNFFAPSGDPPANTDTGGFRINGTVSPVGGVATVVGSFAYHPAYPGTSNDKVDASKQLFKQSTGTAVPLEMNNLINSKQGITGVGFDVDGLANGAGLSASDFVFKMSPQNVFDGDLVVGWVDTPAPSSISVTAGSPDRIIIEWPDNSIENRWLKVTIKATANTGLAEDCVFYLGHLRGESTGPSLGKFTVLVADILNVRSNLTASQPASGMEDIDKSGTVLVADILETRSNLAKELTQIQVPGSPPES
;
A
#
# COMPACT_ATOMS: atom_id res chain seq x y z
N MET A 1 -4.93 6.85 25.48
CA MET A 1 -3.86 6.26 24.66
C MET A 1 -4.19 4.79 24.40
N PHE A 2 -5.15 4.55 23.53
CA PHE A 2 -5.36 3.23 22.94
C PHE A 2 -4.87 3.35 21.51
N VAL A 3 -3.64 2.89 21.29
CA VAL A 3 -3.14 2.63 19.95
C VAL A 3 -4.07 1.56 19.41
N GLY A 4 -4.91 1.91 18.44
CA GLY A 4 -5.66 0.94 17.65
C GLY A 4 -4.63 0.09 16.93
N LEU A 5 -4.17 -0.97 17.58
CA LEU A 5 -3.38 -2.02 16.97
C LEU A 5 -4.26 -2.58 15.86
N CYS A 6 -3.97 -2.15 14.63
CA CYS A 6 -4.35 -2.90 13.46
C CYS A 6 -3.80 -4.31 13.70
N ALA A 7 -4.70 -5.28 13.85
CA ALA A 7 -4.29 -6.67 13.91
C ALA A 7 -3.37 -6.92 12.70
N PRO A 8 -2.24 -7.64 12.84
CA PRO A 8 -1.43 -7.95 11.68
C PRO A 8 -2.33 -8.62 10.64
N LEU A 9 -2.38 -8.00 9.46
CA LEU A 9 -3.02 -8.54 8.27
C LEU A 9 -2.63 -10.01 8.15
N ARG A 10 -3.57 -10.87 7.74
CA ARG A 10 -3.21 -12.19 7.22
C ARG A 10 -2.03 -12.04 6.26
N ALA A 11 -1.04 -12.94 6.31
CA ALA A 11 0.13 -12.90 5.44
C ALA A 11 -0.29 -12.63 3.99
N GLU A 12 0.28 -11.59 3.39
CA GLU A 12 0.03 -11.20 2.01
C GLU A 12 0.74 -12.20 1.07
N GLU A 13 0.10 -12.49 -0.06
CA GLU A 13 0.69 -13.32 -1.12
C GLU A 13 1.74 -12.48 -1.88
N ILE A 14 3.02 -12.62 -1.50
CA ILE A 14 4.13 -11.89 -2.12
C ILE A 14 4.22 -12.22 -3.61
N VAL A 15 4.16 -13.51 -3.91
CA VAL A 15 4.09 -14.01 -5.29
C VAL A 15 3.38 -15.35 -5.32
N SER A 16 2.55 -15.57 -6.33
CA SER A 16 1.98 -16.88 -6.61
C SER A 16 1.99 -17.24 -8.08
N TYR A 17 1.80 -18.54 -8.34
CA TYR A 17 1.72 -19.11 -9.67
C TYR A 17 0.51 -20.04 -9.69
N ASN A 18 -0.42 -19.77 -10.60
CA ASN A 18 -1.56 -20.64 -10.85
C ASN A 18 -1.19 -21.68 -11.92
N LEU A 19 -1.14 -22.94 -11.50
CA LEU A 19 -0.79 -24.08 -12.35
C LEU A 19 -2.02 -24.82 -12.89
N ALA A 20 -3.24 -24.44 -12.50
CA ALA A 20 -4.46 -25.01 -13.06
C ALA A 20 -4.53 -24.79 -14.58
N GLY A 21 -4.86 -25.84 -15.33
CA GLY A 21 -4.94 -25.81 -16.80
C GLY A 21 -3.59 -25.82 -17.53
N GLN A 22 -2.46 -25.73 -16.82
CA GLN A 22 -1.14 -25.75 -17.45
C GLN A 22 -0.79 -27.16 -17.97
N PRO A 23 -0.12 -27.30 -19.13
CA PRO A 23 0.12 -28.61 -19.75
C PRO A 23 1.23 -29.43 -19.08
N GLY A 24 2.01 -28.83 -18.17
CA GLY A 24 3.15 -29.47 -17.50
C GLY A 24 4.47 -29.24 -18.19
N ASN A 25 4.48 -29.01 -19.51
CA ASN A 25 5.68 -28.86 -20.33
C ASN A 25 5.88 -27.43 -20.87
N GLN A 26 5.09 -26.46 -20.42
CA GLN A 26 5.29 -25.04 -20.71
C GLN A 26 6.70 -24.58 -20.28
N PRO A 27 7.34 -23.64 -20.99
CA PRO A 27 8.72 -23.22 -20.70
C PRO A 27 8.85 -22.58 -19.30
N PHE A 28 7.87 -21.78 -18.91
CA PHE A 28 7.78 -21.12 -17.61
C PHE A 28 6.32 -20.82 -17.26
N ASN A 29 6.09 -20.45 -16.00
CA ASN A 29 4.83 -19.87 -15.53
C ASN A 29 5.09 -18.45 -15.04
N VAL A 30 4.32 -17.49 -15.56
CA VAL A 30 4.33 -16.12 -15.04
C VAL A 30 3.65 -16.07 -13.67
N PRO A 31 4.05 -15.16 -12.78
CA PRO A 31 3.30 -14.87 -11.57
C PRO A 31 1.82 -14.54 -11.86
N ALA A 32 0.91 -15.14 -11.10
CA ALA A 32 -0.52 -14.85 -11.15
C ALA A 32 -0.89 -13.68 -10.22
N VAL A 33 -0.23 -13.60 -9.06
CA VAL A 33 -0.34 -12.50 -8.09
C VAL A 33 1.06 -12.05 -7.72
N VAL A 34 1.22 -10.73 -7.54
CA VAL A 34 2.45 -10.09 -7.07
C VAL A 34 2.04 -8.99 -6.09
N ALA A 35 2.60 -9.00 -4.90
CA ALA A 35 2.34 -7.95 -3.90
C ALA A 35 2.85 -6.59 -4.38
N SER A 36 2.20 -5.52 -3.92
CA SER A 36 2.64 -4.16 -4.19
C SER A 36 4.11 -3.96 -3.77
N ASN A 37 4.83 -3.09 -4.47
CA ASN A 37 6.26 -2.84 -4.25
C ASN A 37 7.17 -4.06 -4.46
N THR A 38 6.70 -5.11 -5.14
CA THR A 38 7.52 -6.23 -5.57
C THR A 38 7.33 -6.52 -7.06
N THR A 39 8.22 -7.32 -7.63
CA THR A 39 8.09 -7.89 -8.99
C THR A 39 8.36 -9.38 -8.91
N GLY A 40 7.40 -10.22 -9.31
CA GLY A 40 7.57 -11.67 -9.30
C GLY A 40 8.53 -12.16 -10.39
N LEU A 41 9.36 -13.15 -10.06
CA LEU A 41 10.17 -13.88 -11.03
C LEU A 41 9.32 -14.97 -11.69
N ASN A 42 9.61 -15.35 -12.93
CA ASN A 42 8.94 -16.51 -13.54
C ASN A 42 9.30 -17.81 -12.80
N LEU A 43 8.33 -18.72 -12.66
CA LEU A 43 8.60 -20.10 -12.25
C LEU A 43 9.17 -20.87 -13.44
N THR A 44 10.41 -21.32 -13.31
CA THR A 44 11.20 -21.91 -14.39
C THR A 44 11.86 -23.22 -13.99
N ARG A 45 12.36 -23.95 -14.99
CA ARG A 45 13.30 -25.05 -14.83
C ARG A 45 14.71 -24.54 -15.11
N SER A 46 15.70 -25.04 -14.40
CA SER A 46 17.10 -24.79 -14.73
C SER A 46 17.48 -25.45 -16.06
N ALA A 47 18.56 -24.96 -16.67
CA ALA A 47 19.11 -25.55 -17.88
C ALA A 47 19.35 -27.06 -17.70
N GLY A 48 19.01 -27.83 -18.73
CA GLY A 48 19.21 -29.28 -18.83
C GLY A 48 18.25 -30.17 -18.00
N LEU A 49 17.26 -29.59 -17.33
CA LEU A 49 16.01 -30.32 -17.08
C LEU A 49 15.22 -30.42 -18.39
N THR A 50 14.58 -31.57 -18.63
CA THR A 50 13.71 -31.78 -19.79
C THR A 50 12.26 -31.54 -19.38
N ALA A 51 11.51 -30.73 -20.13
CA ALA A 51 10.09 -30.53 -19.87
C ALA A 51 9.30 -31.83 -20.05
N ALA A 52 8.39 -32.15 -19.12
CA ALA A 52 7.57 -33.35 -19.16
C ALA A 52 6.08 -32.96 -19.17
N ALA A 53 5.27 -33.60 -20.02
CA ALA A 53 3.83 -33.32 -20.08
C ALA A 53 3.11 -33.93 -18.86
N ALA A 54 2.45 -33.07 -18.09
CA ALA A 54 1.66 -33.43 -16.92
C ALA A 54 0.71 -32.27 -16.59
N GLY A 55 -0.58 -32.44 -16.89
CA GLY A 55 -1.57 -31.39 -16.67
C GLY A 55 -1.60 -30.88 -15.23
N ASN A 56 -1.99 -29.61 -15.07
CA ASN A 56 -2.11 -28.89 -13.80
C ASN A 56 -0.79 -28.76 -13.02
N SER A 57 0.33 -28.65 -13.72
CA SER A 57 1.66 -28.61 -13.11
C SER A 57 2.67 -27.81 -13.93
N ILE A 58 3.85 -27.60 -13.34
CA ILE A 58 5.12 -27.51 -14.07
C ILE A 58 5.91 -28.79 -13.78
N SER A 59 6.29 -29.54 -14.81
CA SER A 59 6.90 -30.85 -14.68
C SER A 59 8.16 -31.01 -15.52
N SER A 60 9.11 -31.79 -15.00
CA SER A 60 10.39 -32.08 -15.66
C SER A 60 10.92 -33.47 -15.35
N SER A 61 11.81 -33.94 -16.22
CA SER A 61 12.69 -35.10 -16.03
C SER A 61 14.17 -34.70 -16.15
N ALA A 62 15.08 -35.67 -16.25
CA ALA A 62 16.53 -35.49 -16.26
C ALA A 62 17.11 -34.96 -14.94
N TRP A 63 16.54 -35.41 -13.82
CA TRP A 63 16.97 -35.09 -12.44
C TRP A 63 18.19 -35.89 -11.97
N ASN A 64 18.70 -36.81 -12.79
CA ASN A 64 19.83 -37.69 -12.50
C ASN A 64 21.20 -36.99 -12.61
N VAL A 65 21.23 -35.66 -12.57
CA VAL A 65 22.42 -34.82 -12.69
C VAL A 65 22.37 -33.75 -11.59
N VAL A 66 23.52 -33.46 -10.97
CA VAL A 66 23.68 -32.41 -9.94
C VAL A 66 23.36 -31.03 -10.52
N GLY A 67 22.88 -30.10 -9.69
CA GLY A 67 22.63 -28.70 -10.08
C GLY A 67 21.36 -28.47 -10.90
N ARG A 68 20.45 -29.46 -10.96
CA ARG A 68 19.12 -29.30 -11.57
C ARG A 68 18.12 -28.76 -10.55
N TYR A 69 17.31 -27.78 -10.93
CA TYR A 69 16.37 -27.13 -10.02
C TYR A 69 15.15 -26.51 -10.71
N TYR A 70 14.08 -26.33 -9.95
CA TYR A 70 13.08 -25.30 -10.24
C TYR A 70 13.51 -23.97 -9.61
N SER A 71 13.25 -22.85 -10.29
CA SER A 71 13.57 -21.51 -9.81
C SER A 71 12.34 -20.61 -9.84
N PHE A 72 12.16 -19.81 -8.81
CA PHE A 72 11.06 -18.88 -8.59
C PHE A 72 11.48 -17.83 -7.54
N GLY A 73 10.68 -16.79 -7.33
CA GLY A 73 11.00 -15.76 -6.34
C GLY A 73 10.45 -14.39 -6.71
N PHE A 74 11.08 -13.35 -6.19
CA PHE A 74 10.63 -11.97 -6.38
C PHE A 74 11.80 -10.99 -6.27
N THR A 75 11.58 -9.77 -6.75
CA THR A 75 12.46 -8.61 -6.51
C THR A 75 11.70 -7.57 -5.71
N VAL A 76 12.29 -7.11 -4.62
CA VAL A 76 11.75 -6.04 -3.78
C VAL A 76 12.16 -4.69 -4.36
N SER A 77 11.21 -3.77 -4.49
CA SER A 77 11.48 -2.42 -4.97
C SER A 77 12.40 -1.67 -4.00
N THR A 78 13.23 -0.78 -4.52
CA THR A 78 14.11 0.06 -3.69
C THR A 78 13.30 0.80 -2.62
N GLY A 79 13.81 0.82 -1.38
CA GLY A 79 13.15 1.46 -0.23
C GLY A 79 12.14 0.57 0.52
N PHE A 80 11.90 -0.66 0.06
CA PHE A 80 11.07 -1.65 0.74
C PHE A 80 11.87 -2.90 1.12
N GLN A 81 11.32 -3.65 2.08
CA GLN A 81 11.79 -4.94 2.54
C GLN A 81 10.63 -5.94 2.64
N VAL A 82 10.95 -7.23 2.60
CA VAL A 82 10.00 -8.32 2.77
C VAL A 82 10.39 -9.19 3.96
N ASP A 83 9.41 -9.48 4.81
CA ASP A 83 9.48 -10.53 5.83
C ASP A 83 8.62 -11.70 5.40
N LEU A 84 9.21 -12.88 5.23
CA LEU A 84 8.48 -14.05 4.76
C LEU A 84 7.75 -14.75 5.91
N THR A 85 6.68 -15.46 5.57
CA THR A 85 5.94 -16.32 6.51
C THR A 85 6.14 -17.78 6.14
N ASN A 86 5.73 -18.17 4.93
CA ASN A 86 5.83 -19.56 4.46
C ASN A 86 5.83 -19.66 2.94
N LEU A 87 6.23 -20.84 2.45
CA LEU A 87 6.05 -21.30 1.08
C LEU A 87 5.02 -22.43 1.08
N GLN A 88 3.98 -22.28 0.27
CA GLN A 88 2.95 -23.31 0.07
C GLN A 88 3.05 -23.87 -1.35
N VAL A 89 3.34 -25.17 -1.45
CA VAL A 89 3.57 -25.85 -2.72
C VAL A 89 3.00 -27.25 -2.72
N GLY A 90 2.30 -27.62 -3.79
CA GLY A 90 2.00 -29.01 -4.09
C GLY A 90 3.13 -29.63 -4.90
N SER A 91 3.51 -30.87 -4.63
CA SER A 91 4.56 -31.56 -5.40
C SER A 91 4.37 -33.06 -5.47
N ARG A 92 4.98 -33.68 -6.48
CA ARG A 92 4.98 -35.12 -6.69
C ARG A 92 6.16 -35.58 -7.54
N SER A 93 6.83 -36.64 -7.12
CA SER A 93 7.78 -37.37 -7.96
C SER A 93 7.17 -38.66 -8.52
N SER A 94 7.67 -39.13 -9.65
CA SER A 94 7.40 -40.50 -10.11
C SER A 94 8.21 -41.52 -9.30
N ASN A 95 7.89 -42.80 -9.45
CA ASN A 95 8.59 -43.91 -8.78
C ASN A 95 10.08 -44.05 -9.15
N THR A 96 10.57 -43.35 -10.17
CA THR A 96 11.98 -43.30 -10.56
C THR A 96 12.56 -41.87 -10.53
N GLY A 97 11.78 -40.91 -10.00
CA GLY A 97 12.14 -39.51 -9.85
C GLY A 97 12.80 -39.21 -8.50
N PRO A 98 13.08 -37.93 -8.20
CA PRO A 98 13.80 -37.56 -6.97
C PRO A 98 12.96 -37.79 -5.71
N LYS A 99 13.51 -38.53 -4.73
CA LYS A 99 12.89 -38.71 -3.40
C LYS A 99 12.96 -37.44 -2.56
N TYR A 100 14.11 -36.77 -2.55
CA TYR A 100 14.37 -35.61 -1.71
C TYR A 100 14.55 -34.36 -2.56
N LEU A 101 13.63 -33.41 -2.41
CA LEU A 101 13.82 -32.06 -2.90
C LEU A 101 14.15 -31.14 -1.72
N VAL A 102 15.13 -30.28 -1.89
CA VAL A 102 15.59 -29.36 -0.87
C VAL A 102 15.43 -27.93 -1.37
N LEU A 103 14.83 -27.10 -0.53
CA LEU A 103 14.63 -25.68 -0.78
C LEU A 103 15.86 -24.89 -0.34
N TYR A 104 16.35 -24.02 -1.21
CA TYR A 104 17.42 -23.06 -0.93
C TYR A 104 16.98 -21.66 -1.35
N SER A 105 17.65 -20.63 -0.83
CA SER A 105 17.45 -19.24 -1.25
C SER A 105 18.76 -18.59 -1.68
N SER A 106 18.68 -17.53 -2.48
CA SER A 106 19.83 -16.70 -2.85
C SER A 106 20.37 -15.86 -1.70
N VAL A 107 19.63 -15.73 -0.59
CA VAL A 107 19.99 -14.90 0.58
C VAL A 107 21.36 -15.29 1.14
N ASP A 108 21.69 -16.57 1.11
CA ASP A 108 22.98 -17.12 1.55
C ASP A 108 23.78 -17.75 0.41
N ASN A 109 23.52 -17.34 -0.84
CA ASN A 109 24.08 -17.93 -2.05
C ASN A 109 23.79 -19.44 -2.20
N PHE A 110 22.60 -19.89 -1.79
CA PHE A 110 22.13 -21.26 -1.88
C PHE A 110 22.98 -22.27 -1.10
N THR A 111 23.47 -21.87 0.08
CA THR A 111 24.37 -22.72 0.88
C THR A 111 23.61 -23.52 1.94
N THR A 112 22.66 -22.92 2.65
CA THR A 112 21.93 -23.57 3.74
C THR A 112 20.58 -24.10 3.25
N PRO A 113 20.25 -25.38 3.54
CA PRO A 113 18.93 -25.91 3.22
C PRO A 113 17.87 -25.31 4.14
N LEU A 114 16.79 -24.78 3.55
CA LEU A 114 15.65 -24.21 4.28
C LEU A 114 14.63 -25.28 4.69
N ALA A 115 14.40 -26.25 3.81
CA ALA A 115 13.49 -27.37 4.06
C ALA A 115 13.76 -28.53 3.11
N THR A 116 13.32 -29.74 3.48
CA THR A 116 13.35 -30.93 2.62
C THR A 116 11.93 -31.47 2.43
N ILE A 117 11.49 -31.56 1.17
CA ILE A 117 10.28 -32.26 0.75
C ILE A 117 10.66 -33.70 0.43
N THR A 118 9.99 -34.66 1.08
CA THR A 118 10.26 -36.10 0.92
C THR A 118 9.11 -36.79 0.22
N HIS A 119 9.37 -37.28 -0.99
CA HIS A 119 8.43 -38.04 -1.83
C HIS A 119 8.56 -39.53 -1.54
N ILE A 120 7.69 -40.06 -0.67
CA ILE A 120 7.59 -41.50 -0.38
C ILE A 120 6.19 -42.03 -0.70
N PRO A 121 6.06 -43.30 -1.14
CA PRO A 121 4.76 -43.96 -1.25
C PRO A 121 4.00 -43.94 0.08
N ALA A 122 2.66 -43.92 0.05
CA ALA A 122 1.90 -43.98 1.29
C ALA A 122 2.14 -45.34 1.99
N PRO A 123 2.14 -45.41 3.33
CA PRO A 123 2.42 -46.64 4.06
C PRO A 123 1.51 -47.84 3.72
N ALA A 124 0.34 -47.58 3.14
CA ALA A 124 -0.67 -48.58 2.79
C ALA A 124 -0.67 -49.00 1.31
N ASP A 125 0.20 -48.43 0.47
CA ASP A 125 0.14 -48.64 -0.97
C ASP A 125 0.89 -49.91 -1.42
N PRO A 126 0.32 -50.72 -2.34
CA PRO A 126 1.00 -51.87 -2.94
C PRO A 126 2.34 -51.48 -3.60
N PRO A 127 3.34 -52.38 -3.63
CA PRO A 127 4.58 -52.17 -4.37
C PRO A 127 4.31 -51.80 -5.83
N GLY A 128 4.86 -50.66 -6.28
CA GLY A 128 4.65 -50.14 -7.65
C GLY A 128 3.58 -49.05 -7.77
N SER A 129 2.86 -48.74 -6.68
CA SER A 129 1.93 -47.60 -6.64
C SER A 129 2.66 -46.28 -6.88
N LEU A 130 1.96 -45.33 -7.50
CA LEU A 130 2.51 -44.00 -7.73
C LEU A 130 2.65 -43.25 -6.41
N ILE A 131 3.77 -42.56 -6.17
CA ILE A 131 3.93 -41.66 -5.02
C ILE A 131 2.77 -40.66 -4.97
N PRO A 132 2.11 -40.43 -3.82
CA PRO A 132 1.00 -39.48 -3.70
C PRO A 132 1.44 -38.03 -3.92
N PHE A 133 0.48 -37.15 -4.20
CA PHE A 133 0.72 -35.71 -4.15
C PHE A 133 0.94 -35.26 -2.70
N ILE A 134 1.90 -34.37 -2.49
CA ILE A 134 2.25 -33.82 -1.18
C ILE A 134 2.00 -32.32 -1.20
N ASN A 135 1.24 -31.82 -0.24
CA ASN A 135 1.16 -30.39 0.06
C ASN A 135 2.19 -30.06 1.13
N SER A 136 3.11 -29.17 0.80
CA SER A 136 4.14 -28.68 1.71
C SER A 136 3.83 -27.24 2.08
N ASP A 137 3.74 -26.99 3.39
CA ASP A 137 3.68 -25.66 3.99
C ASP A 137 4.99 -25.46 4.76
N ILE A 138 5.94 -24.76 4.13
CA ILE A 138 7.32 -24.63 4.58
C ILE A 138 7.46 -23.29 5.30
N ASN A 139 7.82 -23.31 6.58
CA ASN A 139 8.08 -22.10 7.35
C ASN A 139 9.31 -21.35 6.79
N LEU A 140 9.14 -20.07 6.48
CA LEU A 140 10.18 -19.15 6.01
C LEU A 140 10.34 -17.92 6.93
N SER A 141 9.75 -17.94 8.13
CA SER A 141 9.70 -16.79 9.05
C SER A 141 11.05 -16.30 9.58
N SER A 142 12.14 -17.03 9.34
CA SER A 142 13.50 -16.58 9.64
C SER A 142 14.09 -15.67 8.56
N LEU A 143 13.47 -15.59 7.38
CA LEU A 143 13.92 -14.74 6.28
C LEU A 143 13.19 -13.39 6.35
N THR A 144 13.81 -12.44 7.04
CA THR A 144 13.30 -11.09 7.28
C THR A 144 14.24 -10.01 6.74
N GLY A 145 13.72 -8.79 6.56
CA GLY A 145 14.46 -7.64 6.06
C GLY A 145 14.97 -7.83 4.63
N LEU A 146 14.31 -8.67 3.83
CA LEU A 146 14.79 -9.03 2.50
C LEU A 146 14.66 -7.85 1.54
N THR A 147 15.74 -7.46 0.88
CA THR A 147 15.77 -6.40 -0.13
C THR A 147 16.36 -6.92 -1.44
N GLY A 148 16.09 -6.24 -2.56
CA GLY A 148 16.58 -6.66 -3.88
C GLY A 148 15.95 -7.97 -4.36
N THR A 149 16.67 -8.72 -5.20
CA THR A 149 16.18 -9.98 -5.78
C THR A 149 16.43 -11.17 -4.85
N VAL A 150 15.35 -11.86 -4.51
CA VAL A 150 15.35 -13.12 -3.76
C VAL A 150 14.90 -14.25 -4.69
N GLU A 151 15.82 -15.16 -5.00
CA GLU A 151 15.56 -16.37 -5.78
C GLU A 151 15.51 -17.58 -4.85
N PHE A 152 14.51 -18.44 -5.03
CA PHE A 152 14.41 -19.74 -4.40
C PHE A 152 14.68 -20.84 -5.42
N ARG A 153 15.35 -21.91 -4.96
CA ARG A 153 15.61 -23.09 -5.78
C ARG A 153 15.16 -24.35 -5.06
N LEU A 154 14.33 -25.15 -5.73
CA LEU A 154 14.02 -26.52 -5.33
C LEU A 154 14.88 -27.46 -6.18
N ARG A 155 15.86 -28.12 -5.54
CA ARG A 155 16.80 -29.06 -6.19
C ARG A 155 16.83 -30.41 -5.50
N VAL A 156 17.40 -31.40 -6.16
CA VAL A 156 17.67 -32.71 -5.52
C VAL A 156 18.68 -32.52 -4.39
N ASP A 157 18.48 -33.22 -3.26
CA ASP A 157 19.51 -33.34 -2.23
C ASP A 157 20.77 -33.96 -2.84
N GLU A 158 21.82 -33.16 -3.03
CA GLU A 158 23.06 -33.60 -3.68
C GLU A 158 23.79 -34.68 -2.87
N SER A 159 23.54 -34.75 -1.55
CA SER A 159 24.03 -35.84 -0.70
C SER A 159 23.21 -37.13 -0.84
N LYS A 160 22.02 -37.05 -1.46
CA LYS A 160 21.04 -38.15 -1.57
C LYS A 160 20.35 -38.15 -2.94
N GLN A 161 21.14 -38.25 -4.02
CA GLN A 161 20.67 -38.34 -5.42
C GLN A 161 19.93 -39.64 -5.77
N MET A 162 18.88 -39.95 -5.02
CA MET A 162 18.29 -41.27 -4.98
C MET A 162 16.76 -41.24 -5.11
N VAL A 163 16.21 -42.29 -5.67
CA VAL A 163 14.77 -42.61 -5.76
C VAL A 163 14.28 -43.25 -4.47
N ASN A 164 15.13 -44.09 -3.87
CA ASN A 164 14.98 -44.68 -2.55
C ASN A 164 16.39 -44.86 -1.95
N GLU A 165 16.52 -45.26 -0.70
CA GLU A 165 17.80 -45.31 0.03
C GLU A 165 18.94 -46.13 -0.62
N SER A 166 18.72 -46.79 -1.77
CA SER A 166 19.76 -47.51 -2.52
C SER A 166 19.66 -47.43 -4.06
N LEU A 167 18.66 -46.77 -4.66
CA LEU A 167 18.51 -46.62 -6.12
C LEU A 167 18.74 -45.19 -6.62
N ALA A 168 19.54 -45.04 -7.68
CA ALA A 168 19.79 -43.77 -8.35
C ALA A 168 18.58 -43.26 -9.14
N ILE A 169 18.46 -41.94 -9.27
CA ILE A 169 17.39 -41.28 -10.06
C ILE A 169 17.52 -41.66 -11.53
N ALA A 170 16.42 -42.10 -12.15
CA ALA A 170 16.40 -42.38 -13.58
C ALA A 170 16.33 -41.08 -14.39
N SER A 171 16.94 -41.05 -15.58
CA SER A 171 16.87 -39.89 -16.48
C SER A 171 15.43 -39.58 -16.94
N THR A 172 14.57 -40.60 -16.98
CA THR A 172 13.14 -40.46 -17.29
C THR A 172 12.27 -40.19 -16.06
N GLY A 173 12.84 -40.26 -14.85
CA GLY A 173 12.15 -39.96 -13.61
C GLY A 173 11.66 -38.51 -13.60
N THR A 174 10.37 -38.32 -13.35
CA THR A 174 9.73 -37.00 -13.36
C THR A 174 9.52 -36.43 -11.97
N CYS A 175 9.53 -35.11 -11.86
CA CYS A 175 9.07 -34.34 -10.72
C CYS A 175 8.07 -33.26 -11.18
N ARG A 176 7.07 -32.98 -10.36
CA ARG A 176 5.99 -32.00 -10.62
C ARG A 176 5.92 -31.03 -9.46
N LEU A 177 5.75 -29.74 -9.77
CA LEU A 177 5.20 -28.76 -8.85
C LEU A 177 3.76 -28.43 -9.30
N THR A 178 2.85 -28.30 -8.36
CA THR A 178 1.42 -28.02 -8.57
C THR A 178 0.95 -26.92 -7.62
N ASN A 179 -0.30 -26.49 -7.78
CA ASN A 179 -0.97 -25.68 -6.77
C ASN A 179 -0.95 -26.40 -5.42
N PHE A 180 -0.97 -25.63 -4.34
CA PHE A 180 -1.23 -26.14 -3.01
C PHE A 180 -2.73 -26.45 -2.87
N PHE A 181 -3.07 -27.54 -2.20
CA PHE A 181 -4.46 -27.90 -1.90
C PHE A 181 -4.67 -27.91 -0.38
N ALA A 182 -5.67 -27.20 0.10
CA ALA A 182 -6.02 -27.22 1.52
C ALA A 182 -7.01 -28.35 1.78
N PRO A 183 -6.93 -29.04 2.94
CA PRO A 183 -8.03 -29.85 3.41
C PRO A 183 -9.23 -28.94 3.64
N SER A 184 -10.37 -29.30 3.06
CA SER A 184 -11.61 -28.54 3.21
C SER A 184 -12.82 -29.46 3.28
N GLY A 185 -13.83 -29.08 4.06
CA GLY A 185 -15.06 -29.86 4.24
C GLY A 185 -14.93 -31.09 5.13
N ASP A 186 -16.07 -31.74 5.36
CA ASP A 186 -16.22 -33.05 6.01
C ASP A 186 -17.08 -33.96 5.10
N PRO A 187 -16.56 -35.06 4.53
CA PRO A 187 -15.19 -35.55 4.70
C PRO A 187 -14.14 -34.65 3.99
N PRO A 188 -12.85 -34.74 4.36
CA PRO A 188 -11.81 -33.87 3.81
C PRO A 188 -11.70 -34.02 2.30
N ALA A 189 -12.07 -32.97 1.58
CA ALA A 189 -11.80 -32.81 0.16
C ALA A 189 -10.62 -31.85 -0.02
N ASN A 190 -9.66 -32.22 -0.87
CA ASN A 190 -8.59 -31.33 -1.27
C ASN A 190 -9.15 -30.27 -2.22
N THR A 191 -9.37 -29.05 -1.74
CA THR A 191 -9.73 -27.92 -2.60
C THR A 191 -8.48 -27.26 -3.13
N ASP A 192 -8.47 -26.98 -4.42
CA ASP A 192 -7.43 -26.16 -5.03
C ASP A 192 -7.47 -24.77 -4.38
N THR A 193 -6.38 -24.39 -3.72
CA THR A 193 -6.31 -23.09 -3.06
C THR A 193 -5.90 -21.97 -4.02
N GLY A 194 -5.77 -22.28 -5.31
CA GLY A 194 -5.56 -21.32 -6.38
C GLY A 194 -4.10 -21.03 -6.70
N GLY A 195 -3.13 -21.66 -6.04
CA GLY A 195 -1.72 -21.44 -6.40
C GLY A 195 -0.65 -22.17 -5.59
N PHE A 196 0.53 -22.19 -6.18
CA PHE A 196 1.84 -22.31 -5.53
C PHE A 196 2.28 -20.89 -5.12
N ARG A 197 2.59 -20.64 -3.85
CA ARG A 197 2.76 -19.25 -3.34
C ARG A 197 3.84 -19.09 -2.27
N ILE A 198 4.44 -17.91 -2.25
CA ILE A 198 5.26 -17.40 -1.14
C ILE A 198 4.45 -16.31 -0.44
N ASN A 199 4.28 -16.44 0.88
CA ASN A 199 3.55 -15.46 1.68
C ASN A 199 4.50 -14.70 2.61
N GLY A 200 4.11 -13.47 2.98
CA GLY A 200 4.90 -12.59 3.83
C GLY A 200 4.25 -11.23 4.03
N THR A 201 5.06 -10.24 4.43
CA THR A 201 4.66 -8.84 4.54
C THR A 201 5.68 -7.96 3.84
N VAL A 202 5.20 -7.04 2.99
CA VAL A 202 6.02 -5.98 2.40
C VAL A 202 5.95 -4.76 3.31
N SER A 203 7.09 -4.16 3.63
CA SER A 203 7.15 -2.94 4.45
C SER A 203 8.27 -2.01 3.98
N PRO A 204 8.19 -0.70 4.23
CA PRO A 204 9.28 0.22 3.97
C PRO A 204 10.52 -0.09 4.83
N VAL A 205 11.71 0.12 4.26
CA VAL A 205 12.98 -0.01 5.00
C VAL A 205 13.07 1.14 6.02
N GLY A 206 13.18 0.82 7.30
CA GLY A 206 13.28 1.81 8.39
C GLY A 206 12.03 1.98 9.26
N GLY A 207 10.96 1.23 8.98
CA GLY A 207 9.70 1.28 9.71
C GLY A 207 8.54 1.84 8.88
N VAL A 208 7.32 1.75 9.40
CA VAL A 208 6.13 2.29 8.72
C VAL A 208 5.95 3.74 9.13
N ALA A 209 6.17 4.65 8.18
CA ALA A 209 5.90 6.05 8.39
C ALA A 209 4.41 6.26 8.66
N THR A 210 4.08 7.22 9.51
CA THR A 210 2.69 7.54 9.85
C THR A 210 2.48 9.05 9.80
N VAL A 211 1.44 9.49 9.07
CA VAL A 211 0.99 10.88 9.15
C VAL A 211 0.30 11.08 10.49
N VAL A 212 0.95 11.85 11.39
CA VAL A 212 0.52 12.11 12.77
C VAL A 212 -0.15 13.48 12.93
N GLY A 213 0.01 14.36 11.95
CA GLY A 213 -0.63 15.67 11.94
C GLY A 213 -0.95 16.16 10.53
N SER A 214 -1.99 16.97 10.41
CA SER A 214 -2.30 17.70 9.19
C SER A 214 -2.95 19.04 9.53
N PHE A 215 -2.65 20.08 8.75
CA PHE A 215 -3.15 21.43 9.00
C PHE A 215 -3.24 22.25 7.71
N ALA A 216 -4.09 23.27 7.71
CA ALA A 216 -4.06 24.29 6.68
C ALA A 216 -2.90 25.26 6.93
N TYR A 217 -2.30 25.78 5.86
CA TYR A 217 -1.16 26.68 5.91
C TYR A 217 -1.44 27.93 5.07
N HIS A 218 -1.22 29.12 5.64
CA HIS A 218 -1.51 30.40 5.00
C HIS A 218 -0.20 31.16 4.70
N PRO A 219 0.46 30.94 3.55
CA PRO A 219 1.74 31.59 3.21
C PRO A 219 1.70 33.12 3.26
N ALA A 220 0.53 33.71 2.99
CA ALA A 220 0.31 35.16 3.01
C ALA A 220 0.30 35.77 4.42
N TYR A 221 0.05 34.95 5.46
CA TYR A 221 0.02 35.43 6.84
C TYR A 221 1.41 35.91 7.30
N PRO A 222 1.53 37.05 7.99
CA PRO A 222 2.83 37.58 8.40
C PRO A 222 3.49 36.72 9.49
N GLY A 223 4.82 36.72 9.52
CA GLY A 223 5.60 36.05 10.57
C GLY A 223 6.38 34.83 10.09
N THR A 224 6.71 33.96 11.03
CA THR A 224 7.49 32.75 10.80
C THR A 224 6.63 31.65 10.19
N SER A 225 7.26 30.55 9.73
CA SER A 225 6.51 29.39 9.23
C SER A 225 5.53 28.82 10.26
N ASN A 226 5.82 28.92 11.57
CA ASN A 226 4.89 28.43 12.59
C ASN A 226 3.69 29.36 12.78
N ASP A 227 3.86 30.67 12.57
CA ASP A 227 2.76 31.64 12.69
C ASP A 227 1.72 31.49 11.58
N LYS A 228 2.14 30.91 10.43
CA LYS A 228 1.31 30.66 9.25
C LYS A 228 0.45 29.39 9.33
N VAL A 229 0.63 28.58 10.39
CA VAL A 229 -0.13 27.34 10.60
C VAL A 229 -1.52 27.66 11.15
N ASP A 230 -2.54 27.16 10.48
CA ASP A 230 -3.91 27.17 11.00
C ASP A 230 -4.15 25.92 11.85
N ALA A 231 -3.78 26.00 13.13
CA ALA A 231 -3.91 24.89 14.07
C ALA A 231 -5.38 24.54 14.42
N SER A 232 -6.34 25.40 14.07
CA SER A 232 -7.76 25.12 14.28
C SER A 232 -8.36 24.20 13.22
N LYS A 233 -7.63 24.00 12.11
CA LYS A 233 -8.08 23.23 10.96
C LYS A 233 -7.24 22.00 10.80
N GLN A 234 -7.91 20.88 10.59
CA GLN A 234 -7.26 19.64 10.22
C GLN A 234 -7.85 19.15 8.90
N LEU A 235 -6.99 18.58 8.06
CA LEU A 235 -7.49 17.90 6.90
C LEU A 235 -8.15 16.60 7.35
N PHE A 236 -9.35 16.34 6.84
CA PHE A 236 -10.07 15.13 7.20
C PHE A 236 -9.39 13.91 6.56
N LYS A 237 -8.85 13.00 7.39
CA LYS A 237 -8.24 11.76 6.92
C LYS A 237 -9.32 10.73 6.62
N GLN A 238 -9.40 10.30 5.36
CA GLN A 238 -10.26 9.20 4.96
C GLN A 238 -9.79 7.89 5.60
N SER A 239 -10.74 7.12 6.10
CA SER A 239 -10.49 5.78 6.64
C SER A 239 -11.69 4.87 6.41
N THR A 240 -11.57 3.60 6.78
CA THR A 240 -12.69 2.67 6.71
C THR A 240 -13.76 3.05 7.74
N GLY A 241 -15.02 3.13 7.32
CA GLY A 241 -16.12 3.44 8.22
C GLY A 241 -17.32 4.03 7.50
N THR A 242 -18.30 4.46 8.28
CA THR A 242 -19.44 5.21 7.78
C THR A 242 -18.98 6.56 7.24
N ALA A 243 -19.59 7.03 6.16
CA ALA A 243 -19.36 8.38 5.68
C ALA A 243 -19.91 9.40 6.68
N VAL A 244 -19.07 10.38 7.05
CA VAL A 244 -19.43 11.46 7.98
C VAL A 244 -19.38 12.81 7.28
N PRO A 245 -20.24 13.77 7.66
CA PRO A 245 -20.19 15.12 7.11
C PRO A 245 -18.89 15.80 7.48
N LEU A 246 -18.28 16.51 6.54
CA LEU A 246 -17.21 17.43 6.88
C LEU A 246 -17.78 18.73 7.43
N GLU A 247 -17.20 19.21 8.53
CA GLU A 247 -17.68 20.33 9.33
C GLU A 247 -16.70 21.51 9.25
N MET A 248 -16.95 22.58 10.00
CA MET A 248 -16.13 23.81 9.95
C MET A 248 -14.65 23.59 10.33
N ASN A 249 -14.31 22.54 11.07
CA ASN A 249 -12.92 22.16 11.38
C ASN A 249 -12.14 21.68 10.15
N ASN A 250 -12.83 21.36 9.05
CA ASN A 250 -12.24 20.92 7.79
C ASN A 250 -12.43 21.97 6.67
N LEU A 251 -12.81 23.20 7.01
CA LEU A 251 -13.04 24.28 6.05
C LEU A 251 -12.34 25.58 6.47
N ILE A 252 -11.57 26.15 5.54
CA ILE A 252 -10.98 27.49 5.64
C ILE A 252 -11.75 28.51 4.80
N ASN A 253 -11.52 29.80 5.06
CA ASN A 253 -12.32 30.87 4.48
C ASN A 253 -11.51 32.09 4.01
N SER A 254 -10.20 31.94 3.87
CA SER A 254 -9.28 33.01 3.51
C SER A 254 -9.58 33.60 2.12
N LYS A 255 -9.11 34.82 1.89
CA LYS A 255 -9.21 35.50 0.60
C LYS A 255 -8.46 34.72 -0.48
N GLN A 256 -7.30 34.18 -0.15
CA GLN A 256 -6.36 33.61 -1.12
C GLN A 256 -6.74 32.21 -1.61
N GLY A 257 -7.76 31.54 -1.06
CA GLY A 257 -8.02 30.13 -1.39
C GLY A 257 -7.21 29.17 -0.51
N ILE A 258 -7.18 27.90 -0.91
CA ILE A 258 -6.26 26.90 -0.36
C ILE A 258 -4.89 27.13 -1.00
N THR A 259 -4.05 27.91 -0.34
CA THR A 259 -2.68 28.23 -0.78
C THR A 259 -1.62 27.34 -0.16
N GLY A 260 -1.94 26.61 0.90
CA GLY A 260 -1.00 25.71 1.54
C GLY A 260 -1.66 24.68 2.44
N VAL A 261 -1.03 23.51 2.52
CA VAL A 261 -1.35 22.46 3.48
C VAL A 261 -0.05 21.91 4.05
N GLY A 262 -0.10 21.43 5.28
CA GLY A 262 1.02 20.77 5.94
C GLY A 262 0.67 19.41 6.49
N PHE A 263 1.68 18.55 6.53
CA PHE A 263 1.62 17.19 7.08
C PHE A 263 2.81 16.94 7.98
N ASP A 264 2.55 16.48 9.19
CA ASP A 264 3.57 16.00 10.10
C ASP A 264 3.62 14.47 9.98
N VAL A 265 4.78 13.94 9.59
CA VAL A 265 5.01 12.52 9.31
C VAL A 265 6.08 11.99 10.24
N ASP A 266 5.72 11.02 11.07
CA ASP A 266 6.67 10.29 11.88
C ASP A 266 7.31 9.17 11.03
N GLY A 267 8.64 9.06 11.07
CA GLY A 267 9.39 8.04 10.33
C GLY A 267 9.43 8.22 8.81
N LEU A 268 9.42 9.45 8.29
CA LEU A 268 9.50 9.71 6.85
C LEU A 268 10.78 9.09 6.25
N ALA A 269 10.63 8.21 5.26
CA ALA A 269 11.74 7.39 4.78
C ALA A 269 12.86 8.17 4.06
N ASN A 270 12.49 9.07 3.13
CA ASN A 270 13.45 9.88 2.38
C ASN A 270 12.86 11.25 2.03
N GLY A 271 12.83 12.15 3.01
CA GLY A 271 12.32 13.52 2.83
C GLY A 271 13.06 14.33 1.77
N ALA A 272 14.36 14.08 1.54
CA ALA A 272 15.14 14.78 0.52
C ALA A 272 14.78 14.35 -0.92
N GLY A 273 14.22 13.15 -1.10
CA GLY A 273 13.76 12.64 -2.39
C GLY A 273 12.29 12.94 -2.70
N LEU A 274 11.56 13.54 -1.75
CA LEU A 274 10.13 13.78 -1.87
C LEU A 274 9.83 14.79 -2.99
N SER A 275 8.86 14.47 -3.84
CA SER A 275 8.46 15.32 -4.97
C SER A 275 6.98 15.20 -5.32
N ALA A 276 6.51 15.93 -6.34
CA ALA A 276 5.12 15.87 -6.77
C ALA A 276 4.65 14.48 -7.21
N SER A 277 5.55 13.56 -7.58
CA SER A 277 5.18 12.18 -7.93
C SER A 277 4.67 11.36 -6.73
N ASP A 278 5.07 11.74 -5.51
CA ASP A 278 4.67 11.11 -4.25
C ASP A 278 3.27 11.53 -3.80
N PHE A 279 2.61 12.41 -4.56
CA PHE A 279 1.29 12.92 -4.26
C PHE A 279 0.32 12.81 -5.44
N VAL A 280 -0.97 12.87 -5.14
CA VAL A 280 -2.03 13.21 -6.11
C VAL A 280 -2.88 14.31 -5.51
N PHE A 281 -3.12 15.37 -6.28
CA PHE A 281 -3.95 16.49 -5.86
C PHE A 281 -5.14 16.62 -6.79
N LYS A 282 -6.34 16.52 -6.23
CA LYS A 282 -7.59 16.69 -6.97
C LYS A 282 -8.43 17.78 -6.31
N MET A 283 -9.19 18.52 -7.11
CA MET A 283 -10.15 19.49 -6.62
C MET A 283 -11.55 19.23 -7.16
N SER A 284 -12.55 19.50 -6.32
CA SER A 284 -13.95 19.39 -6.71
C SER A 284 -14.33 20.46 -7.74
N PRO A 285 -15.49 20.33 -8.39
CA PRO A 285 -16.16 21.48 -9.00
C PRO A 285 -16.29 22.63 -8.00
N GLN A 286 -16.35 23.85 -8.51
CA GLN A 286 -16.48 25.05 -7.68
C GLN A 286 -17.93 25.24 -7.21
N ASN A 287 -18.09 25.75 -5.99
CA ASN A 287 -19.36 26.05 -5.34
C ASN A 287 -20.24 24.79 -5.15
N VAL A 288 -21.52 24.87 -5.52
CA VAL A 288 -22.48 23.78 -5.39
C VAL A 288 -22.33 22.82 -6.56
N PHE A 289 -22.24 21.53 -6.24
CA PHE A 289 -22.26 20.43 -7.18
C PHE A 289 -23.04 19.26 -6.60
N ASP A 290 -23.58 18.43 -7.50
CA ASP A 290 -24.24 17.18 -7.18
C ASP A 290 -23.23 16.02 -7.31
N GLY A 291 -23.35 14.99 -6.46
CA GLY A 291 -22.68 13.70 -6.69
C GLY A 291 -21.86 13.14 -5.52
N ASP A 292 -21.36 11.93 -5.75
CA ASP A 292 -20.51 11.18 -4.82
C ASP A 292 -19.07 11.73 -4.81
N LEU A 293 -18.36 11.52 -3.71
CA LEU A 293 -16.96 11.86 -3.59
C LEU A 293 -16.18 11.28 -4.78
N VAL A 294 -15.37 12.12 -5.42
CA VAL A 294 -14.36 11.76 -6.43
C VAL A 294 -14.84 11.64 -7.88
N VAL A 295 -16.11 11.36 -8.19
CA VAL A 295 -16.53 11.33 -9.60
C VAL A 295 -16.51 12.74 -10.18
N GLY A 296 -15.64 12.98 -11.18
CA GLY A 296 -15.52 14.27 -11.86
C GLY A 296 -14.59 15.30 -11.22
N TRP A 297 -13.85 14.95 -10.15
CA TRP A 297 -12.82 15.84 -9.61
C TRP A 297 -11.61 15.91 -10.55
N VAL A 298 -11.10 17.12 -10.77
CA VAL A 298 -10.01 17.40 -11.73
C VAL A 298 -8.69 17.59 -11.00
N ASP A 299 -7.57 17.48 -11.70
CA ASP A 299 -6.26 17.81 -11.13
C ASP A 299 -6.20 19.28 -10.72
N THR A 300 -5.55 19.56 -9.59
CA THR A 300 -5.22 20.94 -9.23
C THR A 300 -4.16 21.48 -10.21
N PRO A 301 -3.99 22.80 -10.30
CA PRO A 301 -2.74 23.35 -10.79
C PRO A 301 -1.54 22.74 -10.04
N ALA A 302 -0.39 22.64 -10.70
CA ALA A 302 0.81 22.13 -10.07
C ALA A 302 1.15 22.95 -8.80
N PRO A 303 1.57 22.31 -7.70
CA PRO A 303 2.03 23.03 -6.52
C PRO A 303 3.23 23.92 -6.89
N SER A 304 3.28 25.12 -6.31
CA SER A 304 4.40 26.05 -6.47
C SER A 304 5.62 25.61 -5.66
N SER A 305 5.40 24.88 -4.56
CA SER A 305 6.48 24.33 -3.73
C SER A 305 6.04 23.07 -3.01
N ILE A 306 6.99 22.16 -2.78
CA ILE A 306 6.91 21.06 -1.83
C ILE A 306 8.22 21.12 -1.04
N SER A 307 8.13 21.32 0.27
CA SER A 307 9.30 21.43 1.13
C SER A 307 9.18 20.52 2.33
N VAL A 308 10.32 20.01 2.80
CA VAL A 308 10.40 19.14 3.97
C VAL A 308 11.33 19.78 4.98
N THR A 309 10.85 19.98 6.21
CA THR A 309 11.68 20.31 7.37
C THR A 309 11.89 19.04 8.17
N ALA A 310 13.14 18.58 8.23
CA ALA A 310 13.48 17.37 8.97
C ALA A 310 13.22 17.55 10.47
N GLY A 311 12.67 16.52 11.13
CA GLY A 311 12.27 16.58 12.53
C GLY A 311 11.78 15.25 13.09
N SER A 312 11.15 15.30 14.27
CA SER A 312 10.40 14.17 14.83
C SER A 312 9.11 14.72 15.45
N PRO A 313 8.02 14.82 14.67
CA PRO A 313 7.86 14.36 13.28
C PRO A 313 8.55 15.27 12.23
N ASP A 314 8.79 14.74 11.03
CA ASP A 314 9.17 15.52 9.84
C ASP A 314 7.97 16.32 9.35
N ARG A 315 8.18 17.56 8.89
CA ARG A 315 7.11 18.43 8.42
C ARG A 315 7.20 18.68 6.92
N ILE A 316 6.15 18.28 6.20
CA ILE A 316 5.96 18.54 4.79
C ILE A 316 5.04 19.76 4.64
N ILE A 317 5.43 20.76 3.85
CA ILE A 317 4.59 21.88 3.44
C ILE A 317 4.46 21.88 1.92
N ILE A 318 3.22 21.95 1.44
CA ILE A 318 2.89 22.01 0.02
C ILE A 318 2.11 23.29 -0.23
N GLU A 319 2.52 24.08 -1.22
CA GLU A 319 1.92 25.38 -1.53
C GLU A 319 1.43 25.46 -2.97
N TRP A 320 0.42 26.29 -3.18
CA TRP A 320 -0.10 26.66 -4.50
C TRP A 320 -0.20 28.18 -4.64
N PRO A 321 -0.21 28.70 -5.89
CA PRO A 321 -0.51 30.09 -6.14
C PRO A 321 -1.89 30.51 -5.60
N ASP A 322 -2.01 31.77 -5.18
CA ASP A 322 -3.27 32.36 -4.74
C ASP A 322 -4.41 32.14 -5.75
N ASN A 323 -5.59 31.83 -5.22
CA ASN A 323 -6.85 31.62 -5.92
C ASN A 323 -6.85 30.44 -6.91
N SER A 324 -5.82 29.59 -6.89
CA SER A 324 -5.78 28.37 -7.70
C SER A 324 -6.80 27.33 -7.26
N ILE A 325 -7.11 27.27 -5.96
CA ILE A 325 -8.05 26.34 -5.34
C ILE A 325 -8.97 27.15 -4.40
N GLU A 326 -10.01 27.77 -4.96
CA GLU A 326 -10.98 28.57 -4.20
C GLU A 326 -12.42 28.07 -4.39
N ASN A 327 -13.21 28.26 -3.32
CA ASN A 327 -14.64 27.91 -3.23
C ASN A 327 -14.92 26.46 -3.66
N ARG A 328 -14.11 25.52 -3.17
CA ARG A 328 -14.12 24.10 -3.55
C ARG A 328 -13.41 23.24 -2.51
N TRP A 329 -13.49 21.93 -2.68
CA TRP A 329 -12.75 20.96 -1.86
C TRP A 329 -11.45 20.54 -2.56
N LEU A 330 -10.40 20.37 -1.76
CA LEU A 330 -9.12 19.75 -2.12
C LEU A 330 -9.08 18.33 -1.55
N LYS A 331 -8.64 17.39 -2.38
CA LYS A 331 -8.28 16.02 -2.00
C LYS A 331 -6.78 15.86 -2.21
N VAL A 332 -6.08 15.51 -1.14
CA VAL A 332 -4.65 15.20 -1.16
C VAL A 332 -4.48 13.70 -0.92
N THR A 333 -3.81 13.01 -1.84
CA THR A 333 -3.35 11.64 -1.62
C THR A 333 -1.84 11.67 -1.45
N ILE A 334 -1.34 11.23 -0.30
CA ILE A 334 0.08 10.94 -0.06
C ILE A 334 0.28 9.47 -0.38
N LYS A 335 1.04 9.16 -1.41
CA LYS A 335 1.21 7.79 -1.89
C LYS A 335 2.14 7.00 -0.98
N ALA A 336 1.92 5.69 -0.88
CA ALA A 336 2.90 4.76 -0.36
C ALA A 336 4.04 4.58 -1.37
N THR A 337 5.12 5.33 -1.17
CA THR A 337 6.34 5.26 -1.99
C THR A 337 7.55 5.01 -1.11
N ALA A 338 8.68 4.72 -1.75
CA ALA A 338 9.97 4.63 -1.07
C ALA A 338 10.39 5.95 -0.39
N ASN A 339 9.89 7.10 -0.85
CA ASN A 339 10.20 8.39 -0.26
C ASN A 339 9.35 8.68 0.97
N THR A 340 8.05 8.34 0.91
CA THR A 340 7.12 8.59 2.01
C THR A 340 7.25 7.55 3.12
N GLY A 341 7.60 6.30 2.78
CA GLY A 341 7.67 5.22 3.75
C GLY A 341 6.31 4.84 4.35
N LEU A 342 5.19 5.21 3.71
CA LEU A 342 3.86 4.79 4.15
C LEU A 342 3.61 3.34 3.75
N ALA A 343 2.86 2.59 4.57
CA ALA A 343 2.40 1.25 4.21
C ALA A 343 1.31 1.27 3.13
N GLU A 344 0.43 2.27 3.17
CA GLU A 344 -0.65 2.49 2.21
C GLU A 344 -0.84 3.97 1.94
N ASP A 345 -1.47 4.30 0.80
CA ASP A 345 -1.83 5.67 0.44
C ASP A 345 -2.72 6.31 1.53
N CYS A 346 -2.37 7.50 1.98
CA CYS A 346 -3.19 8.28 2.90
C CYS A 346 -3.94 9.38 2.14
N VAL A 347 -5.26 9.49 2.35
CA VAL A 347 -6.13 10.43 1.65
C VAL A 347 -6.72 11.44 2.61
N PHE A 348 -6.63 12.73 2.26
CA PHE A 348 -7.03 13.85 3.09
C PHE A 348 -7.90 14.85 2.34
N TYR A 349 -8.81 15.52 3.03
CA TYR A 349 -9.71 16.52 2.45
C TYR A 349 -9.68 17.85 3.20
N LEU A 350 -9.68 18.97 2.46
CA LEU A 350 -9.82 20.32 2.98
C LEU A 350 -10.81 21.11 2.13
N GLY A 351 -11.76 21.79 2.75
CA GLY A 351 -12.70 22.68 2.09
C GLY A 351 -12.24 24.12 2.14
N HIS A 352 -12.71 24.90 1.18
CA HIS A 352 -12.58 26.34 1.23
C HIS A 352 -13.85 27.02 0.74
N LEU A 353 -14.39 27.98 1.51
CA LEU A 353 -15.42 28.92 1.08
C LEU A 353 -15.12 30.32 1.64
N ARG A 354 -14.79 31.28 0.75
CA ARG A 354 -14.33 32.62 1.16
C ARG A 354 -15.39 33.33 2.01
N GLY A 355 -15.03 33.73 3.22
CA GLY A 355 -15.92 34.46 4.14
C GLY A 355 -16.87 33.60 4.97
N GLU A 356 -16.89 32.28 4.83
CA GLU A 356 -17.70 31.39 5.67
C GLU A 356 -17.13 31.27 7.09
N SER A 357 -17.96 31.38 8.12
CA SER A 357 -17.56 31.27 9.54
C SER A 357 -18.65 30.66 10.44
N THR A 358 -19.81 30.31 9.89
CA THR A 358 -20.99 29.88 10.66
C THR A 358 -21.28 28.37 10.55
N GLY A 359 -20.72 27.71 9.54
CA GLY A 359 -20.80 26.27 9.36
C GLY A 359 -21.93 25.81 8.45
N PRO A 360 -22.09 24.48 8.26
CA PRO A 360 -23.01 23.96 7.27
C PRO A 360 -24.45 23.91 7.77
N SER A 361 -25.40 24.04 6.85
CA SER A 361 -26.82 23.81 7.05
C SER A 361 -27.42 23.17 5.80
N LEU A 362 -28.30 22.19 5.99
CA LEU A 362 -29.00 21.49 4.91
C LEU A 362 -28.04 20.94 3.82
N GLY A 363 -26.88 20.42 4.22
CA GLY A 363 -25.90 19.83 3.30
C GLY A 363 -25.07 20.85 2.51
N LYS A 364 -25.01 22.12 2.95
CA LYS A 364 -24.21 23.17 2.31
C LYS A 364 -23.58 24.10 3.34
N PHE A 365 -22.42 24.63 3.01
CA PHE A 365 -21.91 25.87 3.62
C PHE A 365 -22.45 27.05 2.83
N THR A 366 -22.79 28.15 3.50
CA THR A 366 -23.40 29.32 2.86
C THR A 366 -22.93 30.58 3.56
N VAL A 367 -22.32 31.50 2.83
CA VAL A 367 -21.92 32.78 3.43
C VAL A 367 -23.17 33.60 3.74
N LEU A 368 -23.46 33.78 5.02
CA LEU A 368 -24.60 34.48 5.58
C LEU A 368 -24.25 35.93 5.98
N VAL A 369 -25.30 36.69 6.30
CA VAL A 369 -25.13 37.99 6.96
C VAL A 369 -24.47 37.82 8.33
N ALA A 370 -24.69 36.69 9.00
CA ALA A 370 -24.08 36.38 10.29
C ALA A 370 -22.54 36.37 10.21
N ASP A 371 -21.95 35.86 9.12
CA ASP A 371 -20.50 35.90 8.93
C ASP A 371 -19.96 37.33 8.86
N ILE A 372 -20.66 38.21 8.14
CA ILE A 372 -20.31 39.63 8.07
C ILE A 372 -20.37 40.28 9.47
N LEU A 373 -21.32 39.86 10.30
CA LEU A 373 -21.45 40.36 11.67
C LEU A 373 -20.34 39.82 12.58
N ASN A 374 -19.90 38.57 12.41
CA ASN A 374 -18.76 37.99 13.12
C ASN A 374 -17.45 38.72 12.81
N VAL A 375 -17.21 39.04 11.53
CA VAL A 375 -16.06 39.87 11.14
C VAL A 375 -16.17 41.26 11.75
N ARG A 376 -17.36 41.88 11.69
CA ARG A 376 -17.58 43.24 12.21
C ARG A 376 -17.36 43.32 13.72
N SER A 377 -17.77 42.32 14.49
CA SER A 377 -17.60 42.32 15.95
C SER A 377 -16.14 42.20 16.38
N ASN A 378 -15.26 41.75 15.48
CA ASN A 378 -13.83 41.58 15.73
C ASN A 378 -12.96 42.66 15.06
N LEU A 379 -13.54 43.72 14.49
CA LEU A 379 -12.76 44.81 13.87
C LEU A 379 -11.66 45.32 14.82
N THR A 380 -10.48 45.54 14.26
CA THR A 380 -9.23 45.95 14.93
C THR A 380 -8.60 44.89 15.84
N ALA A 381 -9.20 43.72 16.01
CA ALA A 381 -8.58 42.62 16.75
C ALA A 381 -7.41 42.03 15.96
N SER A 382 -6.29 41.82 16.63
CA SER A 382 -5.23 40.96 16.10
C SER A 382 -5.68 39.51 16.18
N GLN A 383 -5.46 38.76 15.10
CA GLN A 383 -5.86 37.37 14.98
C GLN A 383 -4.67 36.53 14.51
N PRO A 384 -4.47 35.31 15.05
CA PRO A 384 -3.53 34.35 14.48
C PRO A 384 -4.01 33.86 13.10
N ALA A 385 -3.19 33.11 12.38
CA ALA A 385 -3.58 32.53 11.09
C ALA A 385 -4.85 31.66 11.16
N SER A 386 -5.18 31.10 12.32
CA SER A 386 -6.40 30.34 12.58
C SER A 386 -7.66 31.18 12.80
N GLY A 387 -7.55 32.51 12.95
CA GLY A 387 -8.70 33.40 13.10
C GLY A 387 -9.52 33.42 11.82
N MET A 388 -10.81 33.08 11.91
CA MET A 388 -11.71 33.02 10.76
C MET A 388 -12.21 34.41 10.33
N GLU A 389 -12.07 35.41 11.18
CA GLU A 389 -12.53 36.78 10.92
C GLU A 389 -11.50 37.64 10.19
N ASP A 390 -10.23 37.24 10.20
CA ASP A 390 -9.16 37.80 9.38
C ASP A 390 -9.13 37.04 8.04
N ILE A 391 -9.89 37.56 7.07
CA ILE A 391 -10.14 36.92 5.79
C ILE A 391 -8.94 37.11 4.87
N ASP A 392 -8.34 38.30 4.83
CA ASP A 392 -7.16 38.55 4.02
C ASP A 392 -5.85 38.05 4.63
N LYS A 393 -5.91 37.52 5.86
CA LYS A 393 -4.79 36.94 6.61
C LYS A 393 -3.68 37.97 6.84
N SER A 394 -4.04 39.22 7.10
CA SER A 394 -3.08 40.30 7.39
C SER A 394 -2.58 40.34 8.83
N GLY A 395 -3.16 39.52 9.73
CA GLY A 395 -2.86 39.49 11.17
C GLY A 395 -3.75 40.40 12.01
N THR A 396 -4.69 41.13 11.39
CA THR A 396 -5.62 42.03 12.06
C THR A 396 -6.91 42.14 11.26
N VAL A 397 -8.06 42.06 11.93
CA VAL A 397 -9.36 42.22 11.27
C VAL A 397 -9.61 43.68 10.92
N LEU A 398 -9.81 43.97 9.64
CA LEU A 398 -10.01 45.29 9.08
C LEU A 398 -11.35 45.39 8.34
N VAL A 399 -11.67 46.61 7.89
CA VAL A 399 -12.85 46.85 7.04
C VAL A 399 -12.74 46.07 5.71
N ALA A 400 -11.52 45.80 5.26
CA ALA A 400 -11.28 44.97 4.07
C ALA A 400 -11.92 43.58 4.22
N ASP A 401 -11.79 42.92 5.38
CA ASP A 401 -12.38 41.61 5.64
C ASP A 401 -13.91 41.61 5.57
N ILE A 402 -14.54 42.70 6.01
CA ILE A 402 -15.99 42.90 5.87
C ILE A 402 -16.37 42.97 4.39
N LEU A 403 -15.58 43.67 3.57
CA LEU A 403 -15.84 43.80 2.15
C LEU A 403 -15.61 42.49 1.40
N GLU A 404 -14.56 41.74 1.76
CA GLU A 404 -14.28 40.41 1.22
C GLU A 404 -15.44 39.45 1.54
N THR A 405 -15.85 39.36 2.80
CA THR A 405 -16.98 38.51 3.22
C THR A 405 -18.27 38.93 2.51
N ARG A 406 -18.58 40.24 2.46
CA ARG A 406 -19.77 40.76 1.80
C ARG A 406 -19.82 40.45 0.31
N SER A 407 -18.67 40.49 -0.37
CA SER A 407 -18.60 40.17 -1.81
C SER A 407 -18.94 38.71 -2.12
N ASN A 408 -18.96 37.84 -1.10
CA ASN A 408 -19.28 36.42 -1.20
C ASN A 408 -20.63 36.08 -0.56
N LEU A 409 -21.43 37.06 -0.12
CA LEU A 409 -22.73 36.81 0.48
C LEU A 409 -23.60 35.91 -0.43
N ALA A 410 -24.24 34.91 0.17
CA ALA A 410 -25.03 33.87 -0.48
C ALA A 410 -24.28 32.94 -1.44
N LYS A 411 -22.94 32.98 -1.49
CA LYS A 411 -22.18 31.89 -2.10
C LYS A 411 -22.30 30.64 -1.25
N GLU A 412 -22.38 29.51 -1.93
CA GLU A 412 -22.60 28.21 -1.33
C GLU A 412 -21.49 27.22 -1.75
N LEU A 413 -21.19 26.26 -0.89
CA LEU A 413 -20.35 25.10 -1.16
C LEU A 413 -21.08 23.84 -0.71
N THR A 414 -21.15 22.81 -1.57
CA THR A 414 -21.72 21.50 -1.17
C THR A 414 -20.95 20.91 0.02
N GLN A 415 -21.65 20.50 1.08
CA GLN A 415 -21.05 19.74 2.18
C GLN A 415 -20.85 18.29 1.72
N ILE A 416 -19.60 17.83 1.75
CA ILE A 416 -19.26 16.46 1.38
C ILE A 416 -19.31 15.51 2.59
N GLN A 417 -19.50 14.22 2.30
CA GLN A 417 -19.51 13.14 3.29
C GLN A 417 -18.34 12.21 3.00
N VAL A 418 -17.39 12.02 3.92
CA VAL A 418 -16.20 11.17 3.71
C VAL A 418 -16.19 9.97 4.65
N PRO A 419 -15.93 8.74 4.16
CA PRO A 419 -15.70 7.59 5.03
C PRO A 419 -14.60 7.86 6.04
N GLY A 420 -14.91 7.70 7.32
CA GLY A 420 -13.94 7.76 8.40
C GLY A 420 -14.54 8.12 9.74
N SER A 421 -13.68 8.28 10.74
CA SER A 421 -14.07 8.74 12.07
C SER A 421 -13.82 10.25 12.19
N PRO A 422 -14.68 11.01 12.89
CA PRO A 422 -14.36 12.40 13.25
C PRO A 422 -13.04 12.44 14.04
N PRO A 423 -12.26 13.53 13.97
CA PRO A 423 -11.11 13.71 14.86
C PRO A 423 -11.56 13.60 16.32
N GLU A 424 -10.83 12.85 17.15
CA GLU A 424 -11.11 12.75 18.58
C GLU A 424 -11.05 14.16 19.21
N SER A 425 -12.08 14.50 20.00
CA SER A 425 -12.29 15.81 20.62
C SER A 425 -11.24 16.19 21.65
#